data_AF-A0A939ULJ7-F1
#
_entry.id   AF-A0A939ULJ7-F1
#
_cell.length_a   1.000
_cell.length_b   1.000
_cell.length_c   1.000
_cell.angle_alpha   90.00
_cell.angle_beta   90.00
_cell.angle_gamma   90.00
#
_symmetry.space_group_name_H-M   'P 1'
#
loop_
_entity.id
_entity.type
_entity.pdbx_description
1 polymer ?
#
loop_
_entity_poly.entity_id
_entity_poly.type
_entity_poly.pdbx_seq_one_letter_code
_entity_poly.pdbx_strand_id
1 'polypeptide(L)'
;MSGHSKWATIKHAKGIADAKRGKLFTKFIKEISIAARMGGGDPDSNPRLRTAILKARASNMPKDNIERAIKKGTGEDGGSNYEEMVYEGYAPGGVAVLVEVLTDNKNRAAADVRNIFNKNGGNLGTTGSVSRMFSRKGTITYDAEKVSEDEVMEVALDAGADDVENEDGIITVTTSQESFAGVMEALQAKGFESLSGEVGMVPEAYQPVDKDTAAKVQKMIDKLEDNDDVQNVYTTVEYPEDFVPEE
;
A
#
# COMPACT_ATOMS: atom_id res chain seq x y z
N MET A 1 -21.31 -10.94 -7.96
CA MET A 1 -21.20 -11.94 -6.88
C MET A 1 -19.87 -12.64 -7.06
N SER A 2 -18.87 -12.08 -6.42
CA SER A 2 -17.46 -12.47 -6.47
C SER A 2 -16.81 -11.64 -5.37
N GLY A 3 -16.90 -12.16 -4.14
CA GLY A 3 -16.48 -11.48 -2.92
C GLY A 3 -14.97 -11.36 -2.87
N HIS A 4 -14.47 -10.13 -2.81
CA HIS A 4 -13.05 -9.89 -2.66
C HIS A 4 -12.64 -10.02 -1.19
N SER A 5 -11.65 -10.88 -0.95
CA SER A 5 -10.88 -11.13 0.29
C SER A 5 -10.32 -9.90 1.06
N LYS A 6 -10.72 -8.67 0.71
CA LYS A 6 -10.36 -7.43 1.41
C LYS A 6 -10.69 -7.52 2.90
N TRP A 7 -11.87 -7.99 3.28
CA TRP A 7 -12.29 -8.04 4.68
C TRP A 7 -11.46 -9.02 5.52
N ALA A 8 -11.21 -10.23 5.03
CA ALA A 8 -10.36 -11.21 5.71
C ALA A 8 -8.94 -10.65 5.93
N THR A 9 -8.38 -10.01 4.90
CA THR A 9 -7.05 -9.39 4.94
C THR A 9 -6.99 -8.20 5.91
N ILE A 10 -8.00 -7.33 5.92
CA ILE A 10 -8.08 -6.15 6.81
C ILE A 10 -8.34 -6.56 8.27
N LYS A 11 -9.16 -7.59 8.52
CA LYS A 11 -9.48 -8.08 9.87
C LYS A 11 -8.27 -8.72 10.56
N HIS A 12 -7.42 -9.44 9.82
CA HIS A 12 -6.17 -10.01 10.33
C HIS A 12 -5.07 -8.98 10.61
N ALA A 13 -5.18 -7.75 10.08
CA ALA A 13 -4.23 -6.67 10.35
C ALA A 13 -4.35 -6.07 11.78
N LYS A 14 -5.39 -6.43 12.55
CA LYS A 14 -5.54 -6.05 13.98
C LYS A 14 -4.58 -6.86 14.85
N GLY A 15 -3.33 -6.41 14.91
CA GLY A 15 -2.32 -7.00 15.79
C GLY A 15 -0.95 -7.10 15.11
N ILE A 16 -0.42 -5.99 14.63
CA ILE A 16 0.98 -5.95 14.19
C ILE A 16 1.86 -6.23 15.42
N ALA A 17 2.44 -7.43 15.49
CA ALA A 17 3.46 -7.77 16.47
C ALA A 17 4.57 -6.71 16.47
N ASP A 18 5.15 -6.37 17.62
CA ASP A 18 6.09 -5.24 17.74
C ASP A 18 7.25 -5.30 16.72
N ALA A 19 7.68 -6.50 16.33
CA ALA A 19 8.66 -6.71 15.27
C ALA A 19 8.20 -6.21 13.89
N LYS A 20 6.94 -6.46 13.51
CA LYS A 20 6.35 -5.93 12.27
C LYS A 20 6.17 -4.41 12.33
N ARG A 21 5.96 -3.82 13.52
CA ARG A 21 5.86 -2.36 13.71
C ARG A 21 7.20 -1.65 13.47
N GLY A 22 8.31 -2.24 13.94
CA GLY A 22 9.66 -1.70 13.67
C GLY A 22 10.00 -1.65 12.18
N LYS A 23 9.65 -2.69 11.42
CA LYS A 23 9.80 -2.71 9.96
C LYS A 23 8.95 -1.64 9.29
N LEU A 24 7.68 -1.53 9.69
CA LEU A 24 6.77 -0.53 9.16
C LEU A 24 7.28 0.91 9.38
N PHE A 25 7.82 1.20 10.56
CA PHE A 25 8.44 2.50 10.84
C PHE A 25 9.65 2.78 9.96
N THR A 26 10.44 1.75 9.65
CA THR A 26 11.58 1.87 8.73
C THR A 26 11.11 2.24 7.32
N LYS A 27 10.01 1.63 6.84
CA LYS A 27 9.39 1.98 5.54
C LYS A 27 8.88 3.42 5.53
N PHE A 28 8.16 3.87 6.56
CA PHE A 28 7.71 5.26 6.63
C PHE A 28 8.85 6.28 6.71
N ILE A 29 9.93 6.00 7.45
CA ILE A 29 11.10 6.88 7.49
C ILE A 29 11.69 7.05 6.08
N LYS A 30 11.84 5.93 5.36
CA LYS A 30 12.31 5.88 3.98
C LYS A 30 11.41 6.72 3.04
N GLU A 31 10.09 6.52 3.11
CA GLU A 31 9.10 7.23 2.30
C GLU A 31 9.09 8.75 2.59
N ILE A 32 9.08 9.14 3.87
CA ILE A 32 9.10 10.55 4.31
C ILE A 32 10.40 11.23 3.84
N SER A 33 11.55 10.58 4.03
CA SER A 33 12.84 11.15 3.62
C SER A 33 12.88 11.42 2.12
N ILE A 34 12.30 10.57 1.28
CA ILE A 34 12.30 10.80 -0.17
C ILE A 34 11.29 11.83 -0.59
N ALA A 35 10.09 11.80 -0.01
CA ALA A 35 9.10 12.83 -0.27
C ALA A 35 9.70 14.22 0.04
N ALA A 36 10.36 14.36 1.19
CA ALA A 36 11.06 15.59 1.57
C ALA A 36 12.22 15.95 0.63
N ARG A 37 13.00 14.96 0.16
CA ARG A 37 14.09 15.17 -0.79
C ARG A 37 13.60 15.69 -2.15
N MET A 38 12.48 15.17 -2.64
CA MET A 38 11.97 15.50 -3.97
C MET A 38 11.18 16.81 -4.04
N GLY A 39 10.39 17.10 -3.00
CA GLY A 39 9.45 18.23 -3.00
C GLY A 39 9.70 19.26 -1.89
N GLY A 40 10.77 19.12 -1.10
CA GLY A 40 11.05 19.98 0.06
C GLY A 40 10.41 19.46 1.36
N GLY A 41 10.95 19.91 2.50
CA GLY A 41 10.56 19.44 3.83
C GLY A 41 9.27 20.02 4.40
N ASP A 42 8.57 20.87 3.65
CA ASP A 42 7.32 21.51 4.07
C ASP A 42 6.09 20.73 3.54
N PRO A 43 5.29 20.09 4.40
CA PRO A 43 4.10 19.33 3.99
C PRO A 43 3.00 20.19 3.36
N ASP A 44 2.99 21.51 3.61
CA ASP A 44 1.98 22.39 3.05
C ASP A 44 2.21 22.62 1.55
N SER A 45 3.48 22.68 1.13
CA SER A 45 3.89 22.80 -0.27
C SER A 45 4.25 21.48 -0.96
N ASN A 46 4.31 20.37 -0.21
CA ASN A 46 4.66 19.03 -0.72
C ASN A 46 3.56 17.99 -0.43
N PRO A 47 2.61 17.77 -1.36
CA PRO A 47 1.52 16.81 -1.18
C PRO A 47 1.98 15.38 -0.91
N ARG A 48 3.08 14.93 -1.55
CA ARG A 48 3.65 13.59 -1.33
C ARG A 48 4.12 13.43 0.11
N LEU A 49 4.78 14.46 0.66
CA LEU A 49 5.24 14.47 2.05
C LEU A 49 4.06 14.47 3.02
N ARG A 50 3.02 15.26 2.72
CA ARG A 50 1.79 15.29 3.54
C ARG A 50 1.17 13.91 3.66
N THR A 51 0.98 13.21 2.55
CA THR A 51 0.41 11.85 2.54
C THR A 51 1.27 10.87 3.33
N ALA A 52 2.61 10.91 3.17
CA ALA A 52 3.52 10.05 3.91
C ALA A 52 3.47 10.29 5.43
N ILE A 53 3.35 11.57 5.86
CA ILE A 53 3.19 11.94 7.27
C ILE A 53 1.86 11.44 7.83
N LEU A 54 0.77 11.56 7.07
CA LEU A 54 -0.55 11.08 7.50
C LEU A 54 -0.54 9.56 7.71
N LYS A 55 0.04 8.79 6.77
CA LYS A 55 0.20 7.32 6.91
C LYS A 55 1.03 6.95 8.14
N ALA A 56 2.14 7.64 8.38
CA ALA A 56 2.99 7.38 9.54
C ALA A 56 2.27 7.67 10.87
N ARG A 57 1.51 8.77 10.94
CA ARG A 57 0.71 9.14 12.13
C ARG A 57 -0.41 8.15 12.40
N ALA A 58 -1.12 7.69 11.36
CA ALA A 58 -2.16 6.67 11.48
C ALA A 58 -1.61 5.35 12.08
N SER A 59 -0.32 5.08 11.88
CA SER A 59 0.38 3.92 12.46
C SER A 59 1.03 4.20 13.83
N ASN A 60 0.66 5.29 14.49
CA ASN A 60 1.21 5.72 15.78
C ASN A 60 2.74 5.95 15.78
N MET A 61 3.32 6.40 14.66
CA MET A 61 4.73 6.80 14.64
C MET A 61 4.93 8.06 15.51
N PRO A 62 5.93 8.08 16.43
CA PRO A 62 6.28 9.27 17.20
C PRO A 62 6.65 10.46 16.30
N LYS A 63 6.18 11.66 16.67
CA LYS A 63 6.42 12.89 15.92
C LYS A 63 7.91 13.15 15.65
N ASP A 64 8.76 12.89 16.65
CA ASP A 64 10.22 13.07 16.54
C ASP A 64 10.85 12.20 15.44
N ASN A 65 10.30 11.01 15.17
CA ASN A 65 10.78 10.14 14.09
C ASN A 65 10.42 10.73 12.71
N ILE A 66 9.22 11.31 12.59
CA ILE A 66 8.77 11.99 11.37
C ILE A 66 9.66 13.21 11.10
N GLU A 67 9.88 14.06 12.10
CA GLU A 67 10.73 15.25 11.98
C GLU A 67 12.17 14.89 11.58
N ARG A 68 12.73 13.82 12.17
CA ARG A 68 14.06 13.32 11.80
C ARG A 68 14.11 12.80 10.36
N ALA A 69 13.07 12.10 9.91
CA ALA A 69 13.00 11.61 8.55
C ALA A 69 12.93 12.76 7.53
N ILE A 70 12.22 13.85 7.84
CA ILE A 70 12.16 15.06 7.02
C ILE A 70 13.56 15.70 6.92
N LYS A 71 14.23 15.94 8.06
CA LYS A 71 15.59 16.52 8.10
C LYS A 71 16.61 15.68 7.32
N LYS A 72 16.53 14.36 7.43
CA LYS A 72 17.35 13.44 6.64
C LYS A 72 17.08 13.57 5.15
N GLY A 73 15.83 13.78 4.76
CA GLY A 73 15.41 13.98 3.38
C GLY A 73 15.86 15.31 2.77
N THR A 74 15.80 16.40 3.54
CA THR A 74 16.25 17.74 3.10
C THR A 74 17.77 17.89 3.07
N GLY A 75 18.50 16.89 3.60
CA GLY A 75 19.96 16.87 3.59
C GLY A 75 20.62 17.54 4.80
N GLU A 76 19.84 17.94 5.80
CA GLU A 76 20.35 18.53 7.06
C GLU A 76 21.19 17.54 7.87
N ASP A 77 20.91 16.23 7.74
CA ASP A 77 21.56 15.15 8.50
C ASP A 77 22.43 14.18 7.65
N GLY A 78 22.81 14.55 6.42
CA GLY A 78 23.61 13.67 5.53
C GLY A 78 22.80 12.48 5.01
N GLY A 79 22.24 12.63 3.80
CA GLY A 79 21.32 11.65 3.22
C GLY A 79 22.00 10.40 2.65
N SER A 80 21.43 9.23 2.94
CA SER A 80 21.66 8.02 2.14
C SER A 80 21.03 8.23 0.75
N ASN A 81 21.75 7.92 -0.33
CA ASN A 81 21.22 7.99 -1.69
C ASN A 81 20.29 6.80 -1.95
N TYR A 82 19.07 6.88 -1.44
CA TYR A 82 18.02 5.95 -1.79
C TYR A 82 17.51 6.23 -3.20
N GLU A 83 17.24 5.16 -3.93
CA GLU A 83 16.71 5.17 -5.28
C GLU A 83 15.40 4.38 -5.32
N GLU A 84 14.41 4.93 -6.03
CA GLU A 84 13.13 4.29 -6.30
C GLU A 84 13.24 3.38 -7.52
N MET A 85 12.76 2.15 -7.40
CA MET A 85 12.67 1.20 -8.50
C MET A 85 11.36 0.46 -8.45
N VAL A 86 10.88 0.05 -9.62
CA VAL A 86 9.73 -0.83 -9.76
C VAL A 86 10.18 -2.12 -10.41
N TYR A 87 9.87 -3.23 -9.75
CA TYR A 87 10.03 -4.57 -10.30
C TYR A 87 8.66 -5.12 -10.66
N GLU A 88 8.60 -5.78 -11.80
CA GLU A 88 7.38 -6.31 -12.38
C GLU A 88 7.58 -7.79 -12.64
N GLY A 89 6.56 -8.60 -12.39
CA GLY A 89 6.65 -10.04 -12.60
C GLY A 89 5.32 -10.74 -12.41
N TYR A 90 5.38 -12.07 -12.45
CA TYR A 90 4.24 -12.94 -12.27
C TYR A 90 4.50 -13.93 -11.14
N ALA A 91 3.50 -14.14 -10.29
CA ALA A 91 3.45 -15.18 -9.29
C ALA A 91 2.85 -16.48 -9.88
N PRO A 92 2.81 -17.58 -9.12
CA PRO A 92 2.05 -18.77 -9.49
C PRO A 92 0.60 -18.43 -9.90
N GLY A 93 0.08 -19.16 -10.89
CA GLY A 93 -1.27 -18.91 -11.43
C GLY A 93 -1.35 -17.72 -12.40
N GLY A 94 -0.22 -17.11 -12.78
CA GLY A 94 -0.22 -15.98 -13.70
C GLY A 94 -0.68 -14.66 -13.06
N VAL A 95 -0.73 -14.60 -11.74
CA VAL A 95 -1.02 -13.38 -10.98
C VAL A 95 0.08 -12.36 -11.26
N ALA A 96 -0.30 -11.17 -11.74
CA ALA A 96 0.63 -10.08 -11.93
C ALA A 96 1.03 -9.47 -10.58
N VAL A 97 2.31 -9.12 -10.44
CA VAL A 97 2.90 -8.56 -9.23
C VAL A 97 3.78 -7.37 -9.57
N LEU A 98 3.50 -6.24 -8.91
CA LEU A 98 4.27 -5.02 -8.98
C LEU A 98 4.89 -4.74 -7.61
N VAL A 99 6.21 -4.59 -7.57
CA VAL A 99 6.98 -4.39 -6.33
C VAL A 99 7.68 -3.04 -6.40
N GLU A 100 7.27 -2.12 -5.53
CA GLU A 100 7.94 -0.84 -5.35
C GLU A 100 9.07 -1.00 -4.35
N VAL A 101 10.28 -0.62 -4.76
CA VAL A 101 11.50 -0.78 -4.00
C VAL A 101 12.13 0.57 -3.72
N LEU A 102 12.62 0.70 -2.50
CA LEU A 102 13.49 1.77 -2.07
C LEU A 102 14.77 1.26 -1.41
N THR A 103 15.88 1.48 -2.12
CA THR A 103 17.18 0.91 -1.77
C THR A 103 18.32 1.88 -2.01
N ASP A 104 19.39 1.74 -1.23
CA ASP A 104 20.68 2.38 -1.45
C ASP A 104 21.63 1.49 -2.30
N ASN A 105 21.18 0.28 -2.67
CA ASN A 105 21.95 -0.67 -3.45
C ASN A 105 21.05 -1.43 -4.43
N LYS A 106 20.98 -0.93 -5.67
CA LYS A 106 20.17 -1.50 -6.75
C LYS A 106 20.46 -2.98 -7.02
N ASN A 107 21.74 -3.37 -6.99
CA ASN A 107 22.15 -4.73 -7.32
C ASN A 107 21.69 -5.73 -6.25
N ARG A 108 21.78 -5.35 -4.97
CA ARG A 108 21.25 -6.15 -3.85
C ARG A 108 19.75 -6.32 -4.00
N ALA A 109 19.01 -5.21 -4.11
CA ALA A 109 17.56 -5.27 -4.21
C ALA A 109 17.07 -6.09 -5.43
N ALA A 110 17.71 -5.91 -6.60
CA ALA A 110 17.41 -6.70 -7.79
C ALA A 110 17.65 -8.20 -7.57
N ALA A 111 18.75 -8.56 -6.91
CA ALA A 111 19.08 -9.96 -6.62
C ALA A 111 18.09 -10.56 -5.62
N ASP A 112 17.75 -9.84 -4.55
CA ASP A 112 16.84 -10.30 -3.51
C ASP A 112 15.42 -10.49 -4.04
N VAL A 113 14.87 -9.48 -4.75
CA VAL A 113 13.53 -9.59 -5.36
C VAL A 113 13.50 -10.76 -6.34
N ARG A 114 14.48 -10.89 -7.24
CA ARG A 114 14.55 -12.03 -8.17
C ARG A 114 14.61 -13.37 -7.44
N ASN A 115 15.40 -13.47 -6.38
CA ASN A 115 15.50 -14.68 -5.58
C ASN A 115 14.18 -15.04 -4.90
N ILE A 116 13.43 -14.05 -4.41
CA ILE A 116 12.11 -14.25 -3.81
C ILE A 116 11.13 -14.79 -4.85
N PHE A 117 11.04 -14.18 -6.04
CA PHE A 117 10.20 -14.71 -7.13
C PHE A 117 10.56 -16.16 -7.47
N ASN A 118 11.83 -16.43 -7.77
CA ASN A 118 12.28 -17.75 -8.21
C ASN A 118 12.03 -18.85 -7.16
N LYS A 119 12.25 -18.56 -5.87
CA LYS A 119 12.06 -19.54 -4.79
C LYS A 119 10.58 -19.85 -4.50
N ASN A 120 9.67 -18.97 -4.91
CA ASN A 120 8.24 -19.13 -4.67
C ASN A 120 7.45 -19.44 -5.95
N GLY A 121 8.13 -19.87 -7.01
CA GLY A 121 7.49 -20.33 -8.25
C GLY A 121 6.94 -19.20 -9.13
N GLY A 122 7.38 -17.97 -8.90
CA GLY A 122 7.14 -16.83 -9.78
C GLY A 122 8.34 -16.54 -10.69
N ASN A 123 8.18 -15.54 -11.54
CA ASN A 123 9.24 -15.04 -12.41
C ASN A 123 9.22 -13.51 -12.49
N LEU A 124 10.40 -12.91 -12.46
CA LEU A 124 10.56 -11.49 -12.72
C LEU A 124 10.42 -11.24 -14.23
N GLY A 125 9.58 -10.27 -14.59
CA GLY A 125 9.37 -9.79 -15.95
C GLY A 125 10.29 -8.62 -16.32
N THR A 126 10.00 -8.02 -17.47
CA THR A 126 10.61 -6.77 -17.90
C THR A 126 9.77 -5.58 -17.43
N THR A 127 10.37 -4.39 -17.34
CA THR A 127 9.63 -3.14 -17.14
C THR A 127 8.52 -3.02 -18.19
N GLY A 128 7.31 -2.66 -17.76
CA GLY A 128 6.12 -2.55 -18.61
C GLY A 128 5.33 -3.84 -18.80
N SER A 129 5.76 -4.97 -18.21
CA SER A 129 5.10 -6.27 -18.41
C SER A 129 3.74 -6.39 -17.71
N VAL A 130 3.59 -5.76 -16.54
CA VAL A 130 2.35 -5.80 -15.74
C VAL A 130 1.85 -4.43 -15.33
N SER A 131 2.68 -3.38 -15.36
CA SER A 131 2.31 -2.04 -14.88
C SER A 131 1.05 -1.48 -15.56
N ARG A 132 0.78 -1.85 -16.82
CA ARG A 132 -0.45 -1.52 -17.55
C ARG A 132 -1.73 -2.16 -16.99
N MET A 133 -1.62 -3.13 -16.09
CA MET A 133 -2.75 -3.81 -15.44
C MET A 133 -3.16 -3.10 -14.14
N PHE A 134 -2.46 -2.04 -13.75
CA PHE A 134 -2.68 -1.30 -12.52
C PHE A 134 -2.85 0.18 -12.81
N SER A 135 -3.74 0.83 -12.05
CA SER A 135 -3.90 2.28 -12.03
C SER A 135 -3.56 2.81 -10.65
N ARG A 136 -2.83 3.94 -10.58
CA ARG A 136 -2.56 4.59 -9.30
C ARG A 136 -3.81 5.31 -8.82
N LYS A 137 -4.35 4.89 -7.67
CA LYS A 137 -5.58 5.41 -7.08
C LYS A 137 -5.43 5.58 -5.57
N GLY A 138 -6.23 6.47 -5.00
CA GLY A 138 -6.50 6.51 -3.57
C GLY A 138 -7.60 5.51 -3.21
N THR A 139 -7.50 4.91 -2.03
CA THR A 139 -8.49 3.98 -1.49
C THR A 139 -8.63 4.22 0.00
N ILE A 140 -9.87 4.42 0.46
CA ILE A 140 -10.21 4.59 1.87
C ILE A 140 -11.28 3.56 2.21
N THR A 141 -11.07 2.78 3.27
CA THR A 141 -12.00 1.72 3.65
C THR A 141 -12.66 2.00 4.99
N TYR A 142 -13.93 1.62 5.12
CA TYR A 142 -14.72 1.75 6.33
C TYR A 142 -15.49 0.47 6.63
N ASP A 143 -15.77 0.26 7.91
CA ASP A 143 -16.63 -0.81 8.42
C ASP A 143 -18.10 -0.38 8.29
N ALA A 144 -18.88 -1.05 7.43
CA ALA A 144 -20.28 -0.73 7.19
C ALA A 144 -21.17 -0.96 8.42
N GLU A 145 -20.70 -1.70 9.44
CA GLU A 145 -21.40 -1.79 10.72
C GLU A 145 -21.24 -0.52 11.58
N LYS A 146 -20.23 0.30 11.29
CA LYS A 146 -19.89 1.50 12.08
C LYS A 146 -20.26 2.82 11.41
N VAL A 147 -20.32 2.85 10.08
CA VAL A 147 -20.64 4.05 9.31
C VAL A 147 -21.73 3.75 8.28
N SER A 148 -22.57 4.74 7.98
CA SER A 148 -23.60 4.63 6.94
C SER A 148 -22.97 4.73 5.55
N GLU A 149 -23.27 3.76 4.68
CA GLU A 149 -22.89 3.81 3.26
C GLU A 149 -23.41 5.06 2.57
N ASP A 150 -24.69 5.40 2.78
CA ASP A 150 -25.32 6.57 2.15
C ASP A 150 -24.61 7.87 2.53
N GLU A 151 -24.27 8.04 3.82
CA GLU A 151 -23.57 9.25 4.29
C GLU A 151 -22.12 9.31 3.80
N VAL A 152 -21.41 8.16 3.77
CA VAL A 152 -20.05 8.09 3.22
C VAL A 152 -20.06 8.42 1.74
N MET A 153 -21.02 7.88 0.99
CA MET A 153 -21.16 8.11 -0.44
C MET A 153 -21.40 9.59 -0.75
N GLU A 154 -22.35 10.23 -0.06
CA GLU A 154 -22.66 11.65 -0.25
C GLU A 154 -21.40 12.52 -0.02
N VAL A 155 -20.72 12.33 1.10
CA VAL A 155 -19.56 13.15 1.50
C VAL A 155 -18.35 12.89 0.60
N ALA A 156 -18.10 11.62 0.24
CA ALA A 156 -16.96 11.25 -0.59
C ALA A 156 -17.09 11.80 -2.01
N LEU A 157 -18.27 11.65 -2.63
CA LEU A 157 -18.50 12.12 -3.99
C LEU A 157 -18.44 13.64 -4.08
N ASP A 158 -19.03 14.36 -3.11
CA ASP A 158 -18.93 15.82 -3.03
C ASP A 158 -17.49 16.31 -2.87
N ALA A 159 -16.64 15.53 -2.20
CA ALA A 159 -15.22 15.82 -2.03
C ALA A 159 -14.33 15.39 -3.22
N GLY A 160 -14.91 14.78 -4.26
CA GLY A 160 -14.20 14.38 -5.47
C GLY A 160 -13.67 12.94 -5.48
N ALA A 161 -14.36 12.01 -4.79
CA ALA A 161 -14.15 10.59 -4.98
C ALA A 161 -14.60 10.14 -6.38
N ASP A 162 -13.90 9.14 -6.92
CA ASP A 162 -14.21 8.55 -8.22
C ASP A 162 -15.35 7.53 -8.10
N ASP A 163 -15.37 6.77 -7.00
CA ASP A 163 -16.32 5.68 -6.79
C ASP A 163 -16.48 5.32 -5.31
N VAL A 164 -17.63 4.73 -4.94
CA VAL A 164 -17.92 4.22 -3.61
C VAL A 164 -18.67 2.89 -3.73
N GLU A 165 -18.06 1.82 -3.25
CA GLU A 165 -18.62 0.47 -3.31
C GLU A 165 -18.74 -0.12 -1.90
N ASN A 166 -19.82 -0.85 -1.63
CA ASN A 166 -19.97 -1.65 -0.41
C ASN A 166 -19.97 -3.14 -0.75
N GLU A 167 -18.93 -3.84 -0.31
CA GLU A 167 -18.78 -5.28 -0.51
C GLU A 167 -18.50 -5.96 0.83
N ASP A 168 -19.31 -6.97 1.17
CA ASP A 168 -19.15 -7.80 2.37
C ASP A 168 -18.99 -7.01 3.69
N GLY A 169 -19.70 -5.88 3.80
CA GLY A 169 -19.67 -5.01 4.97
C GLY A 169 -18.46 -4.06 5.01
N ILE A 170 -17.74 -3.92 3.90
CA ILE A 170 -16.66 -2.94 3.73
C ILE A 170 -17.03 -1.93 2.67
N ILE A 171 -17.14 -0.67 3.10
CA ILE A 171 -17.29 0.46 2.19
C ILE A 171 -15.88 0.86 1.71
N THR A 172 -15.65 0.79 0.41
CA THR A 172 -14.44 1.25 -0.25
C THR A 172 -14.74 2.53 -1.02
N VAL A 173 -14.10 3.63 -0.62
CA VAL A 173 -14.07 4.88 -1.39
C VAL A 173 -12.81 4.88 -2.26
N THR A 174 -12.97 5.02 -3.56
CA THR A 174 -11.88 5.11 -4.54
C THR A 174 -11.73 6.56 -5.02
N THR A 175 -10.50 7.03 -5.17
CA THR A 175 -10.20 8.41 -5.60
C THR A 175 -9.03 8.45 -6.58
N SER A 176 -8.86 9.59 -7.24
CA SER A 176 -7.56 9.91 -7.87
C SER A 176 -6.50 10.15 -6.80
N GLN A 177 -5.23 10.15 -7.19
CA GLN A 177 -4.13 10.47 -6.27
C GLN A 177 -4.24 11.91 -5.73
N GLU A 178 -4.71 12.84 -6.56
CA GLU A 178 -4.83 14.26 -6.26
C GLU A 178 -5.99 14.55 -5.31
N SER A 179 -7.14 13.89 -5.49
CA SER A 179 -8.32 14.09 -4.65
C SER A 179 -8.27 13.32 -3.31
N PHE A 180 -7.42 12.29 -3.19
CA PHE A 180 -7.32 11.45 -1.99
C PHE A 180 -7.25 12.24 -0.67
N ALA A 181 -6.36 13.23 -0.57
CA ALA A 181 -6.19 13.97 0.66
C ALA A 181 -7.45 14.78 1.04
N GLY A 182 -8.07 15.44 0.06
CA GLY A 182 -9.29 16.22 0.28
C GLY A 182 -10.48 15.34 0.67
N VAL A 183 -10.64 14.19 0.01
CA VAL A 183 -11.68 13.21 0.34
C VAL A 183 -11.48 12.63 1.74
N MET A 184 -10.24 12.25 2.08
CA MET A 184 -9.91 11.74 3.42
C MET A 184 -10.23 12.77 4.51
N GLU A 185 -9.81 14.03 4.32
CA GLU A 185 -10.06 15.11 5.27
C GLU A 185 -11.57 15.40 5.43
N ALA A 186 -12.33 15.38 4.33
CA ALA A 186 -13.78 15.59 4.36
C ALA A 186 -14.52 14.49 5.13
N LEU A 187 -14.16 13.22 4.91
CA LEU A 187 -14.75 12.08 5.62
C LEU A 187 -14.37 12.09 7.11
N GLN A 188 -13.12 12.43 7.44
CA GLN A 188 -12.69 12.59 8.83
C GLN A 188 -13.41 13.74 9.55
N ALA A 189 -13.70 14.85 8.85
CA ALA A 189 -14.43 15.98 9.43
C ALA A 189 -15.87 15.62 9.84
N LYS A 190 -16.45 14.57 9.23
CA LYS A 190 -17.75 14.00 9.62
C LYS A 190 -17.66 13.02 10.79
N GLY A 191 -16.44 12.73 11.27
CA GLY A 191 -16.20 11.80 12.37
C GLY A 191 -16.14 10.34 11.95
N PHE A 192 -16.05 10.04 10.64
CA PHE A 192 -15.92 8.66 10.17
C PHE A 192 -14.52 8.12 10.45
N GLU A 193 -14.46 7.01 11.16
CA GLU A 193 -13.21 6.31 11.47
C GLU A 193 -12.91 5.28 10.37
N SER A 194 -11.96 5.60 9.51
CA SER A 194 -11.51 4.69 8.45
C SER A 194 -10.77 3.49 9.02
N LEU A 195 -10.99 2.30 8.45
CA LEU A 195 -10.18 1.11 8.70
C LEU A 195 -8.78 1.26 8.09
N SER A 196 -8.70 1.81 6.88
CA SER A 196 -7.44 2.13 6.19
C SER A 196 -7.63 3.27 5.20
N GLY A 197 -6.53 3.91 4.82
CA GLY A 197 -6.50 4.94 3.78
C GLY A 197 -5.12 5.02 3.14
N GLU A 198 -5.03 4.79 1.84
CA GLU A 198 -3.76 4.84 1.12
C GLU A 198 -3.91 5.25 -0.35
N VAL A 199 -2.84 5.83 -0.90
CA VAL A 199 -2.61 5.89 -2.34
C VAL A 199 -1.69 4.74 -2.72
N GLY A 200 -2.10 3.96 -3.72
CA GLY A 200 -1.42 2.76 -4.17
C GLY A 200 -1.78 2.38 -5.60
N MET A 201 -1.30 1.23 -6.05
CA MET A 201 -1.62 0.67 -7.36
C MET A 201 -2.80 -0.29 -7.22
N VAL A 202 -3.91 0.00 -7.90
CA VAL A 202 -5.13 -0.81 -7.91
C VAL A 202 -5.22 -1.56 -9.24
N PRO A 203 -5.40 -2.90 -9.22
CA PRO A 203 -5.63 -3.68 -10.44
C PRO A 203 -6.84 -3.19 -11.24
N GLU A 204 -6.75 -3.23 -12.57
CA GLU A 204 -7.92 -3.05 -13.44
C GLU A 204 -8.86 -4.27 -13.43
N ALA A 205 -8.28 -5.45 -13.19
CA ALA A 205 -9.00 -6.70 -13.03
C ALA A 205 -8.23 -7.63 -12.10
N TYR A 206 -8.96 -8.38 -11.29
CA TYR A 206 -8.38 -9.42 -10.46
C TYR A 206 -8.40 -10.79 -11.18
N GLN A 207 -7.49 -11.65 -10.74
CA GLN A 207 -7.21 -12.97 -11.28
C GLN A 207 -7.55 -14.01 -10.20
N PRO A 208 -8.67 -14.75 -10.34
CA PRO A 208 -9.03 -15.79 -9.39
C PRO A 208 -8.03 -16.94 -9.46
N VAL A 209 -7.75 -17.52 -8.29
CA VAL A 209 -6.84 -18.67 -8.13
C VAL A 209 -7.45 -19.72 -7.21
N ASP A 210 -6.98 -20.98 -7.30
CA ASP A 210 -7.33 -22.02 -6.33
C ASP A 210 -6.58 -21.84 -5.00
N LYS A 211 -6.97 -22.60 -3.96
CA LYS A 211 -6.36 -22.51 -2.62
C LYS A 211 -4.86 -22.82 -2.61
N ASP A 212 -4.44 -23.81 -3.39
CA ASP A 212 -3.03 -24.22 -3.44
C ASP A 212 -2.15 -23.13 -4.07
N THR A 213 -2.69 -22.42 -5.06
CA THR A 213 -2.06 -21.28 -5.70
C THR A 213 -2.11 -20.05 -4.81
N ALA A 214 -3.26 -19.77 -4.17
CA ALA A 214 -3.42 -18.72 -3.17
C ALA A 214 -2.35 -18.79 -2.08
N ALA A 215 -2.14 -19.98 -1.49
CA ALA A 215 -1.11 -20.18 -0.46
C ALA A 215 0.31 -19.85 -0.96
N LYS A 216 0.63 -20.21 -2.20
CA LYS A 216 1.95 -19.92 -2.80
C LYS A 216 2.13 -18.44 -3.10
N VAL A 217 1.08 -17.79 -3.61
CA VAL A 217 1.07 -16.36 -3.91
C VAL A 217 1.22 -15.57 -2.61
N GLN A 218 0.41 -15.87 -1.58
CA GLN A 218 0.48 -15.22 -0.27
C GLN A 218 1.88 -15.35 0.33
N LYS A 219 2.45 -16.57 0.35
CA LYS A 219 3.81 -16.79 0.83
C LYS A 219 4.86 -15.95 0.08
N MET A 220 4.70 -15.77 -1.22
CA MET A 220 5.60 -14.91 -2.00
C MET A 220 5.45 -13.45 -1.60
N ILE A 221 4.22 -12.97 -1.44
CA ILE A 221 3.91 -11.61 -0.96
C ILE A 221 4.54 -11.38 0.40
N ASP A 222 4.35 -12.28 1.36
CA ASP A 222 4.92 -12.16 2.71
C ASP A 222 6.45 -12.02 2.66
N LYS A 223 7.12 -12.81 1.80
CA LYS A 223 8.58 -12.73 1.62
C LYS A 223 9.03 -11.44 0.94
N LEU A 224 8.25 -10.89 0.03
CA LEU A 224 8.51 -9.59 -0.57
C LEU A 224 8.31 -8.48 0.48
N GLU A 225 7.22 -8.50 1.24
CA GLU A 225 6.93 -7.50 2.26
C GLU A 225 7.92 -7.51 3.43
N ASP A 226 8.47 -8.68 3.73
CA ASP A 226 9.52 -8.89 4.73
C ASP A 226 10.88 -8.32 4.33
N ASN A 227 11.09 -8.01 3.05
CA ASN A 227 12.33 -7.44 2.53
C ASN A 227 12.42 -5.94 2.87
N ASP A 228 13.55 -5.53 3.46
CA ASP A 228 13.73 -4.16 3.95
C ASP A 228 13.77 -3.10 2.84
N ASP A 229 14.12 -3.48 1.61
CA ASP A 229 14.14 -2.59 0.46
C ASP A 229 12.77 -2.51 -0.22
N VAL A 230 11.84 -3.45 0.01
CA VAL A 230 10.49 -3.41 -0.56
C VAL A 230 9.60 -2.47 0.25
N GLN A 231 9.04 -1.47 -0.43
CA GLN A 231 8.05 -0.57 0.15
C GLN A 231 6.65 -1.16 0.04
N ASN A 232 6.21 -1.45 -1.19
CA ASN A 232 4.86 -1.92 -1.47
C ASN A 232 4.87 -3.12 -2.43
N VAL A 233 3.90 -4.00 -2.27
CA VAL A 233 3.64 -5.13 -3.16
C VAL A 233 2.19 -5.05 -3.58
N TYR A 234 1.94 -4.95 -4.88
CA TYR A 234 0.59 -4.94 -5.45
C TYR A 234 0.42 -6.16 -6.33
N THR A 235 -0.74 -6.80 -6.25
CA THR A 235 -1.01 -8.00 -7.02
C THR A 235 -2.41 -7.99 -7.60
N THR A 236 -2.61 -8.74 -8.68
CA THR A 236 -3.94 -8.97 -9.25
C THR A 236 -4.64 -10.16 -8.59
N VAL A 237 -4.15 -10.75 -7.49
CA VAL A 237 -4.73 -12.00 -6.97
C VAL A 237 -6.15 -11.78 -6.44
N GLU A 238 -7.05 -12.69 -6.79
CA GLU A 238 -8.34 -12.86 -6.12
C GLU A 238 -8.32 -14.20 -5.37
N TYR A 239 -8.30 -14.12 -4.05
CA TYR A 239 -8.28 -15.28 -3.18
C TYR A 239 -9.67 -15.93 -3.07
N PRO A 240 -9.75 -17.27 -2.99
CA PRO A 240 -10.99 -17.97 -2.64
C PRO A 240 -11.58 -17.47 -1.31
N GLU A 241 -12.92 -17.40 -1.20
CA GLU A 241 -13.61 -16.94 0.01
C GLU A 241 -13.24 -17.73 1.27
N ASP A 242 -12.94 -19.02 1.11
CA ASP A 242 -12.59 -19.95 2.18
C ASP A 242 -11.06 -20.19 2.29
N PHE A 243 -10.26 -19.30 1.71
CA PHE A 243 -8.82 -19.23 1.93
C PHE A 243 -8.52 -18.40 3.18
N VAL A 244 -7.78 -18.99 4.11
CA VAL A 244 -7.25 -18.30 5.28
C VAL A 244 -5.73 -18.35 5.18
N PRO A 245 -5.03 -17.20 5.13
CA PRO A 245 -3.57 -17.17 5.18
C PRO A 245 -3.04 -17.90 6.42
N GLU A 246 -1.96 -18.68 6.26
CA GLU A 246 -1.23 -19.24 7.40
C GLU A 246 -0.49 -18.09 8.13
N GLU A 247 -0.47 -18.10 9.48
CA GLU A 247 0.19 -17.08 10.32
C GLU A 247 1.73 -17.07 10.26
#